data_AF-A0A971W0E2-F1
#
_entry.id   AF-A0A971W0E2-F1
#
_cell.length_a   1.000
_cell.length_b   1.000
_cell.length_c   1.000
_cell.angle_alpha   90.00
_cell.angle_beta   90.00
_cell.angle_gamma   90.00
#
_symmetry.space_group_name_H-M   'P 1'
#
loop_
_entity.id
_entity.type
_entity.pdbx_description
1 polymer ?
#
loop_
_entity_poly.entity_id
_entity_poly.type
_entity_poly.pdbx_seq_one_letter_code
_entity_poly.pdbx_strand_id
1 'polypeptide(L)'
;MAEMKMEEKLALQQADIIEKYDREQKTRSFDGKGMARLLYWACIAISLYHFITSYVGAPATLKHRSLHVGMMLFLSFILYPVSGRADRKKLPLYDAVLALLSLSVPLYVWADYPNIIARAGIINTMDLVVGTVLVLLVMEASRRISGWPLTLLASVFILYGLFGKNIPGMFAHRGYDWDSLVNQFFISTDGIYGTSVGVAASYIFLFILFGEVMNRCGMGKFFNDIALALAGGSMGGPAKVAVIASGFLGSINGSAIANVVTTGTFTIPLMKKTGYSKEFAGAVEATASVGGQILPPVMGAAAFIMAEMIGISYSRIIVYAAIPAILYYVGIIIQVHLRALKKDLHGIPKEEL
;
A
#
# COMPACT_ATOMS: atom_id res chain seq x y z
N MET A 1 -6.97 32.49 -12.47
CA MET A 1 -5.49 32.38 -12.39
C MET A 1 -4.96 32.42 -10.96
N ALA A 2 -5.56 33.20 -10.04
CA ALA A 2 -5.17 33.21 -8.61
C ALA A 2 -5.66 31.96 -7.83
N GLU A 3 -6.89 31.50 -8.08
CA GLU A 3 -7.43 30.28 -7.45
C GLU A 3 -6.65 29.02 -7.84
N MET A 4 -6.34 28.86 -9.13
CA MET A 4 -5.53 27.74 -9.64
C MET A 4 -4.14 27.68 -8.99
N LYS A 5 -3.52 28.83 -8.71
CA LYS A 5 -2.25 28.91 -7.95
C LYS A 5 -2.41 28.55 -6.47
N MET A 6 -3.58 28.79 -5.90
CA MET A 6 -3.88 28.47 -4.50
C MET A 6 -4.14 26.98 -4.31
N GLU A 7 -4.90 26.36 -5.22
CA GLU A 7 -5.12 24.91 -5.24
C GLU A 7 -3.81 24.14 -5.43
N GLU A 8 -2.96 24.58 -6.36
CA GLU A 8 -1.64 23.98 -6.60
C GLU A 8 -0.74 24.08 -5.36
N LYS A 9 -0.75 25.23 -4.68
CA LYS A 9 0.00 25.43 -3.43
C LYS A 9 -0.51 24.53 -2.29
N LEU A 10 -1.82 24.37 -2.17
CA LEU A 10 -2.42 23.50 -1.16
C LEU A 10 -2.08 22.02 -1.43
N ALA A 11 -2.15 21.58 -2.69
CA ALA A 11 -1.78 20.23 -3.08
C ALA A 11 -0.31 19.92 -2.78
N LEU A 12 0.60 20.88 -3.04
CA LEU A 12 2.02 20.75 -2.68
C LEU A 12 2.22 20.65 -1.16
N GLN A 13 1.53 21.48 -0.38
CA GLN A 13 1.61 21.42 1.09
C GLN A 13 1.09 20.09 1.64
N GLN A 14 0.00 19.56 1.08
CA GLN A 14 -0.53 18.25 1.45
C GLN A 14 0.48 17.14 1.14
N ALA A 15 1.08 17.17 -0.05
CA ALA A 15 2.12 16.22 -0.44
C ALA A 15 3.34 16.27 0.49
N ASP A 16 3.81 17.46 0.85
CA ASP A 16 4.94 17.64 1.78
C ASP A 16 4.65 17.08 3.18
N ILE A 17 3.42 17.27 3.68
CA ILE A 17 2.99 16.73 4.98
C ILE A 17 2.95 15.20 4.91
N ILE A 18 2.35 14.64 3.85
CA ILE A 18 2.29 13.19 3.64
C ILE A 18 3.71 12.63 3.60
N GLU A 19 4.62 13.19 2.80
CA GLU A 19 6.01 12.72 2.70
C GLU A 19 6.77 12.81 4.03
N LYS A 20 6.45 13.81 4.87
CA LYS A 20 7.09 13.98 6.18
C LYS A 20 6.73 12.85 7.14
N TYR A 21 5.47 12.43 7.16
CA TYR A 21 4.95 11.44 8.13
C TYR A 21 4.85 10.02 7.57
N ASP A 22 4.81 9.87 6.26
CA ASP A 22 4.81 8.59 5.56
C ASP A 22 6.14 8.37 4.84
N ARG A 23 6.92 7.42 5.36
CA ARG A 23 8.23 7.08 4.80
C ARG A 23 8.10 6.48 3.39
N GLU A 24 7.01 5.79 3.10
CA GLU A 24 6.78 5.12 1.81
C GLU A 24 6.56 6.13 0.68
N GLN A 25 6.32 7.41 1.02
CA GLN A 25 6.09 8.48 0.04
C GLN A 25 7.38 9.20 -0.39
N LYS A 26 8.54 8.85 0.21
CA LYS A 26 9.86 9.44 -0.09
C LYS A 26 10.47 8.88 -1.38
N THR A 27 9.87 9.23 -2.51
CA THR A 27 10.25 8.75 -3.84
C THR A 27 11.09 9.77 -4.63
N ARG A 28 11.77 9.34 -5.68
CA ARG A 28 12.50 10.20 -6.62
C ARG A 28 11.53 11.00 -7.48
N SER A 29 11.90 12.24 -7.77
CA SER A 29 11.22 13.09 -8.75
C SER A 29 12.22 13.46 -9.85
N PHE A 30 11.97 12.97 -11.06
CA PHE A 30 12.88 13.17 -12.19
C PHE A 30 12.48 14.43 -12.98
N ASP A 31 13.38 15.41 -13.06
CA ASP A 31 13.17 16.64 -13.85
C ASP A 31 13.30 16.37 -15.38
N GLY A 32 14.00 15.29 -15.76
CA GLY A 32 14.28 14.94 -17.15
C GLY A 32 13.11 14.29 -17.88
N LYS A 33 12.68 14.89 -19.01
CA LYS A 33 11.57 14.38 -19.85
C LYS A 33 11.74 12.92 -20.33
N GLY A 34 12.98 12.44 -20.48
CA GLY A 34 13.27 11.06 -20.91
C GLY A 34 12.92 10.03 -19.84
N MET A 35 13.41 10.23 -18.60
CA MET A 35 13.12 9.32 -17.48
C MET A 35 11.64 9.35 -17.10
N ALA A 36 11.02 10.53 -17.09
CA ALA A 36 9.59 10.66 -16.86
C ALA A 36 8.76 9.88 -17.89
N ARG A 37 9.14 9.93 -19.18
CA ARG A 37 8.47 9.13 -20.23
C ARG A 37 8.69 7.63 -20.06
N LEU A 38 9.89 7.20 -19.70
CA LEU A 38 10.19 5.78 -19.46
C LEU A 38 9.32 5.25 -18.31
N LEU A 39 9.27 5.97 -17.20
CA LEU A 39 8.43 5.62 -16.05
C LEU A 39 6.95 5.61 -16.39
N TYR A 40 6.48 6.64 -17.12
CA TYR A 40 5.11 6.70 -17.58
C TYR A 40 4.72 5.43 -18.37
N TRP A 41 5.50 5.07 -19.38
CA TRP A 41 5.21 3.89 -20.19
C TRP A 41 5.38 2.58 -19.43
N ALA A 42 6.35 2.49 -18.51
CA ALA A 42 6.51 1.33 -17.64
C ALA A 42 5.27 1.14 -16.74
N CYS A 43 4.79 2.21 -16.08
CA CYS A 43 3.59 2.16 -15.25
C CYS A 43 2.36 1.76 -16.08
N ILE A 44 2.18 2.34 -17.27
CA ILE A 44 1.08 1.96 -18.18
C ILE A 44 1.18 0.47 -18.55
N ALA A 45 2.36 -0.04 -18.91
CA ALA A 45 2.54 -1.44 -19.26
C ALA A 45 2.23 -2.39 -18.09
N ILE A 46 2.70 -2.06 -16.87
CA ILE A 46 2.43 -2.83 -15.66
C ILE A 46 0.93 -2.82 -15.33
N SER A 47 0.29 -1.65 -15.42
CA SER A 47 -1.15 -1.51 -15.23
C SER A 47 -1.96 -2.33 -16.23
N LEU A 48 -1.61 -2.25 -17.52
CA LEU A 48 -2.25 -3.04 -18.57
C LEU A 48 -2.06 -4.54 -18.34
N TYR A 49 -0.87 -4.98 -17.93
CA TYR A 49 -0.62 -6.39 -17.61
C TYR A 49 -1.58 -6.89 -16.52
N HIS A 50 -1.67 -6.20 -15.39
CA HIS A 50 -2.56 -6.61 -14.29
C HIS A 50 -4.04 -6.54 -14.69
N PHE A 51 -4.43 -5.53 -15.48
CA PHE A 51 -5.79 -5.42 -15.97
C PHE A 51 -6.16 -6.56 -16.94
N ILE A 52 -5.30 -6.86 -17.90
CA ILE A 52 -5.50 -7.95 -18.88
C ILE A 52 -5.52 -9.30 -18.18
N THR A 53 -4.57 -9.57 -17.29
CA THR A 53 -4.53 -10.85 -16.56
C THR A 53 -5.72 -11.03 -15.63
N SER A 54 -6.28 -9.95 -15.10
CA SER A 54 -7.55 -10.01 -14.34
C SER A 54 -8.76 -10.30 -15.22
N TYR A 55 -8.77 -9.83 -16.47
CA TYR A 55 -9.91 -10.01 -17.38
C TYR A 55 -9.88 -11.35 -18.12
N VAL A 56 -8.72 -11.71 -18.69
CA VAL A 56 -8.53 -12.90 -19.53
C VAL A 56 -8.15 -14.14 -18.71
N GLY A 57 -7.63 -13.94 -17.49
CA GLY A 57 -7.06 -14.98 -16.65
C GLY A 57 -5.54 -14.86 -16.55
N ALA A 58 -5.02 -15.14 -15.36
CA ALA A 58 -3.59 -15.06 -15.11
C ALA A 58 -2.85 -16.27 -15.73
N PRO A 59 -1.61 -16.08 -16.19
CA PRO A 59 -0.71 -17.19 -16.50
C PRO A 59 -0.51 -18.11 -15.29
N ALA A 60 0.21 -19.22 -15.50
CA ALA A 60 0.59 -20.12 -14.41
C ALA A 60 1.17 -19.35 -13.21
N THR A 61 0.82 -19.79 -11.99
CA THR A 61 1.04 -19.05 -10.74
C THR A 61 2.47 -18.51 -10.60
N LEU A 62 3.47 -19.35 -10.83
CA LEU A 62 4.88 -18.96 -10.74
C LEU A 62 5.26 -17.89 -11.78
N LYS A 63 4.76 -17.99 -13.01
CA LYS A 63 4.97 -16.98 -14.07
C LYS A 63 4.33 -15.64 -13.70
N HIS A 64 3.09 -15.66 -13.21
CA HIS A 64 2.36 -14.44 -12.85
C HIS A 64 3.01 -13.73 -11.65
N ARG A 65 3.28 -14.48 -10.57
CA ARG A 65 3.86 -13.94 -9.33
C ARG A 65 5.31 -13.46 -9.53
N SER A 66 6.12 -14.21 -10.29
CA SER A 66 7.49 -13.76 -10.60
C SER A 66 7.53 -12.47 -11.39
N LEU A 67 6.66 -12.33 -12.41
CA LEU A 67 6.60 -11.11 -13.20
C LEU A 67 6.10 -9.93 -12.38
N HIS A 68 5.07 -10.12 -11.55
CA HIS A 68 4.62 -9.07 -10.62
C HIS A 68 5.75 -8.58 -9.71
N VAL A 69 6.45 -9.49 -9.02
CA VAL A 69 7.58 -9.13 -8.13
C VAL A 69 8.69 -8.44 -8.90
N GLY A 70 9.08 -8.94 -10.08
CA GLY A 70 10.12 -8.31 -10.89
C GLY A 70 9.76 -6.89 -11.35
N MET A 71 8.50 -6.64 -11.72
CA MET A 71 7.99 -5.31 -12.07
C MET A 71 7.97 -4.37 -10.85
N MET A 72 7.52 -4.86 -9.68
CA MET A 72 7.53 -4.06 -8.45
C MET A 72 8.95 -3.72 -7.99
N LEU A 73 9.89 -4.66 -8.09
CA LEU A 73 11.30 -4.42 -7.78
C LEU A 73 11.95 -3.45 -8.78
N PHE A 74 11.66 -3.59 -10.07
CA PHE A 74 12.10 -2.64 -11.10
C PHE A 74 11.68 -1.21 -10.78
N LEU A 75 10.39 -0.99 -10.48
CA LEU A 75 9.90 0.32 -10.04
C LEU A 75 10.53 0.75 -8.72
N SER A 76 10.72 -0.18 -7.78
CA SER A 76 11.31 0.11 -6.47
C SER A 76 12.71 0.69 -6.59
N PHE A 77 13.58 0.10 -7.41
CA PHE A 77 14.96 0.58 -7.57
C PHE A 77 15.04 1.91 -8.33
N ILE A 78 14.11 2.17 -9.26
CA ILE A 78 14.05 3.45 -9.96
C ILE A 78 13.50 4.54 -9.04
N LEU A 79 12.39 4.29 -8.34
CA LEU A 79 11.66 5.30 -7.58
C LEU A 79 12.20 5.52 -6.17
N TYR A 80 12.76 4.51 -5.49
CA TYR A 80 13.18 4.64 -4.11
C TYR A 80 14.71 4.79 -3.99
N PRO A 81 15.20 5.94 -3.49
CA PRO A 81 16.62 6.16 -3.31
C PRO A 81 17.21 5.24 -2.22
N VAL A 82 18.49 4.91 -2.36
CA VAL A 82 19.23 4.03 -1.42
C VAL A 82 19.23 4.55 0.03
N SER A 83 19.16 5.88 0.21
CA SER A 83 19.09 6.56 1.48
C SER A 83 18.39 7.91 1.34
N GLY A 84 17.87 8.46 2.44
CA GLY A 84 17.24 9.78 2.46
C GLY A 84 18.20 10.96 2.17
N ARG A 85 19.51 10.72 2.06
CA ARG A 85 20.52 11.72 1.69
C ARG A 85 20.91 11.66 0.20
N ALA A 86 20.46 10.64 -0.53
CA ALA A 86 20.83 10.47 -1.93
C ALA A 86 20.10 11.49 -2.82
N ASP A 87 20.71 11.83 -3.95
CA ASP A 87 20.09 12.70 -4.95
C ASP A 87 18.80 12.05 -5.49
N ARG A 88 17.69 12.78 -5.37
CA ARG A 88 16.35 12.35 -5.80
C ARG A 88 16.06 12.70 -7.25
N LYS A 89 16.90 13.52 -7.90
CA LYS A 89 16.68 14.01 -9.27
C LYS A 89 17.32 13.14 -10.35
N LYS A 90 18.26 12.27 -9.96
CA LYS A 90 19.03 11.43 -10.89
C LYS A 90 18.91 9.96 -10.52
N LEU A 91 18.96 9.11 -11.54
CA LEU A 91 19.06 7.67 -11.36
C LEU A 91 20.55 7.28 -11.40
N PRO A 92 21.14 6.85 -10.27
CA PRO A 92 22.51 6.39 -10.28
C PRO A 92 22.63 5.03 -10.97
N LEU A 93 23.81 4.73 -11.53
CA LEU A 93 24.04 3.51 -12.30
C LEU A 93 23.75 2.23 -11.52
N TYR A 94 24.11 2.20 -10.23
CA TYR A 94 23.85 1.02 -9.39
C TYR A 94 22.36 0.71 -9.27
N ASP A 95 21.49 1.73 -9.24
CA ASP A 95 20.04 1.52 -9.18
C ASP A 95 19.46 1.12 -10.53
N ALA A 96 20.02 1.63 -11.63
CA ALA A 96 19.67 1.15 -12.97
C ALA A 96 20.04 -0.34 -13.12
N VAL A 97 21.21 -0.76 -12.62
CA VAL A 97 21.64 -2.17 -12.63
C VAL A 97 20.70 -3.04 -11.80
N LEU A 98 20.37 -2.63 -10.57
CA LEU A 98 19.43 -3.38 -9.73
C LEU A 98 18.03 -3.48 -10.35
N ALA A 99 17.56 -2.40 -10.99
CA ALA A 99 16.29 -2.41 -11.72
C ALA A 99 16.31 -3.42 -12.89
N LEU A 100 17.38 -3.44 -13.68
CA LEU A 100 17.51 -4.39 -14.80
C LEU A 100 17.66 -5.84 -14.32
N LEU A 101 18.43 -6.07 -13.25
CA LEU A 101 18.55 -7.39 -12.61
C LEU A 101 17.19 -7.89 -12.09
N SER A 102 16.34 -6.97 -11.62
CA SER A 102 14.99 -7.33 -11.17
C SER A 102 14.11 -7.87 -12.31
N LEU A 103 14.30 -7.39 -13.54
CA LEU A 103 13.60 -7.89 -14.71
C LEU A 103 14.20 -9.19 -15.26
N SER A 104 15.49 -9.46 -15.04
CA SER A 104 16.09 -10.72 -15.50
C SER A 104 15.55 -11.95 -14.76
N VAL A 105 15.12 -11.79 -13.49
CA VAL A 105 14.55 -12.89 -12.68
C VAL A 105 13.28 -13.48 -13.32
N PRO A 106 12.20 -12.71 -13.58
CA PRO A 106 11.02 -13.26 -14.23
C PRO A 106 11.29 -13.68 -15.69
N LEU A 107 12.22 -13.04 -16.40
CA LEU A 107 12.60 -13.49 -17.74
C LEU A 107 13.14 -14.93 -17.72
N TYR A 108 14.00 -15.27 -16.75
CA TYR A 108 14.46 -16.65 -16.55
C TYR A 108 13.31 -17.61 -16.25
N VAL A 109 12.44 -17.25 -15.29
CA VAL A 109 11.28 -18.07 -14.92
C VAL A 109 10.38 -18.35 -16.13
N TRP A 110 10.15 -17.34 -16.98
CA TRP A 110 9.28 -17.49 -18.14
C TRP A 110 9.91 -18.31 -19.25
N ALA A 111 11.22 -18.12 -19.51
CA ALA A 111 11.96 -18.84 -20.54
C ALA A 111 12.19 -20.31 -20.20
N ASP A 112 12.58 -20.62 -18.96
CA ASP A 112 12.91 -21.98 -18.50
C ASP A 112 11.75 -22.69 -17.79
N TYR A 113 10.53 -22.12 -17.83
CA TYR A 113 9.37 -22.61 -17.07
C TYR A 113 9.12 -24.12 -17.19
N PRO A 114 9.09 -24.74 -18.40
CA PRO A 114 8.81 -26.16 -18.51
C PRO A 114 9.86 -27.02 -17.80
N ASN A 115 11.13 -26.61 -17.85
CA ASN A 115 12.22 -27.33 -17.21
C ASN A 115 12.20 -27.12 -15.68
N ILE A 116 11.91 -25.90 -15.21
CA ILE A 116 11.74 -25.61 -13.77
C ILE A 116 10.68 -26.54 -13.17
N ILE A 117 9.53 -26.66 -13.83
CA ILE A 117 8.45 -27.53 -13.38
C ILE A 117 8.84 -29.02 -13.49
N ALA A 118 9.48 -29.43 -14.59
CA ALA A 118 9.90 -30.82 -14.79
C ALA A 118 10.95 -31.29 -13.77
N ARG A 119 11.77 -30.38 -13.23
CA ARG A 119 12.74 -30.69 -12.17
C ARG A 119 12.10 -30.93 -10.80
N ALA A 120 10.80 -30.66 -10.62
CA ALA A 120 10.02 -30.97 -9.43
C ALA A 120 10.70 -30.59 -8.09
N GLY A 121 11.32 -29.42 -8.04
CA GLY A 121 11.99 -28.90 -6.84
C GLY A 121 13.49 -29.21 -6.74
N ILE A 122 14.08 -29.92 -7.71
CA ILE A 122 15.54 -30.05 -7.80
C ILE A 122 16.11 -28.80 -8.47
N ILE A 123 16.85 -27.99 -7.71
CA ILE A 123 17.45 -26.78 -8.25
C ILE A 123 18.73 -27.09 -9.03
N ASN A 124 18.95 -26.36 -10.12
CA ASN A 124 20.25 -26.33 -10.80
C ASN A 124 21.05 -25.08 -10.39
N THR A 125 22.27 -24.95 -10.91
CA THR A 125 23.13 -23.80 -10.62
C THR A 125 22.51 -22.46 -11.03
N MET A 126 21.73 -22.43 -12.13
CA MET A 126 21.09 -21.20 -12.59
C MET A 126 19.95 -20.78 -11.66
N ASP A 127 19.11 -21.74 -11.22
CA ASP A 127 18.08 -21.53 -10.20
C ASP A 127 18.69 -20.97 -8.91
N LEU A 128 19.84 -21.53 -8.49
CA LEU A 128 20.55 -21.08 -7.30
C LEU A 128 21.01 -19.62 -7.43
N VAL A 129 21.61 -19.26 -8.57
CA VAL A 129 22.10 -17.89 -8.84
C VAL A 129 20.94 -16.91 -8.91
N VAL A 130 19.93 -17.20 -9.73
CA VAL A 130 18.77 -16.31 -9.94
C VAL A 130 17.96 -16.15 -8.65
N GLY A 131 17.75 -17.23 -7.90
CA GLY A 131 17.06 -17.19 -6.63
C GLY A 131 17.85 -16.43 -5.55
N THR A 132 19.18 -16.57 -5.50
CA THR A 132 20.03 -15.77 -4.60
C THR A 132 19.95 -14.29 -4.96
N VAL A 133 20.00 -13.94 -6.24
CA VAL A 133 19.83 -12.56 -6.71
C VAL A 133 18.46 -12.02 -6.30
N LEU A 134 17.39 -12.79 -6.47
CA LEU A 134 16.05 -12.39 -6.05
C LEU A 134 15.99 -12.09 -4.54
N VAL A 135 16.53 -12.97 -3.69
CA VAL A 135 16.55 -12.76 -2.23
C VAL A 135 17.25 -11.43 -1.89
N LEU A 136 18.43 -11.19 -2.47
CA LEU A 136 19.17 -9.94 -2.23
C LEU A 136 18.41 -8.70 -2.72
N LEU A 137 17.77 -8.77 -3.89
CA LEU A 137 16.97 -7.67 -4.44
C LEU A 137 15.76 -7.37 -3.54
N VAL A 138 15.04 -8.39 -3.06
CA VAL A 138 13.89 -8.22 -2.16
C VAL A 138 14.33 -7.63 -0.83
N MET A 139 15.45 -8.11 -0.25
CA MET A 139 16.00 -7.58 1.00
C MET A 139 16.38 -6.10 0.88
N GLU A 140 17.05 -5.73 -0.21
CA GLU A 140 17.47 -4.34 -0.45
C GLU A 140 16.27 -3.42 -0.76
N ALA A 141 15.29 -3.88 -1.54
CA ALA A 141 14.06 -3.13 -1.79
C ALA A 141 13.27 -2.90 -0.49
N SER A 142 13.13 -3.95 0.33
CA SER A 142 12.51 -3.88 1.66
C SER A 142 13.21 -2.85 2.56
N ARG A 143 14.55 -2.82 2.55
CA ARG A 143 15.34 -1.85 3.33
C ARG A 143 15.10 -0.41 2.88
N ARG A 144 14.92 -0.18 1.58
CA ARG A 144 14.69 1.16 1.02
C ARG A 144 13.30 1.69 1.35
N ILE A 145 12.28 0.86 1.18
CA ILE A 145 10.87 1.23 1.33
C ILE A 145 10.51 1.26 2.83
N SER A 146 10.57 0.11 3.49
CA SER A 146 10.10 -0.09 4.87
C SER A 146 11.19 0.15 5.92
N GLY A 147 12.46 0.09 5.54
CA GLY A 147 13.59 0.31 6.43
C GLY A 147 14.22 -0.96 6.98
N TRP A 148 15.15 -0.77 7.92
CA TRP A 148 15.91 -1.87 8.54
C TRP A 148 15.09 -2.93 9.29
N PRO A 149 13.97 -2.62 9.98
CA PRO A 149 13.31 -3.61 10.82
C PRO A 149 12.92 -4.91 10.07
N LEU A 150 12.29 -4.80 8.90
CA LEU A 150 11.84 -5.97 8.14
C LEU A 150 13.02 -6.73 7.51
N THR A 151 14.01 -6.01 6.97
CA THR A 151 15.22 -6.62 6.40
C THR A 151 16.03 -7.37 7.46
N LEU A 152 16.20 -6.79 8.66
CA LEU A 152 16.91 -7.44 9.76
C LEU A 152 16.15 -8.67 10.24
N LEU A 153 14.84 -8.58 10.37
CA LEU A 153 14.01 -9.72 10.75
C LEU A 153 14.15 -10.87 9.74
N ALA A 154 14.04 -10.58 8.45
CA ALA A 154 14.25 -11.58 7.39
C ALA A 154 15.67 -12.16 7.44
N SER A 155 16.69 -11.33 7.65
CA SER A 155 18.09 -11.77 7.78
C SER A 155 18.25 -12.74 8.96
N VAL A 156 17.66 -12.43 10.11
CA VAL A 156 17.70 -13.29 11.30
C VAL A 156 17.05 -14.63 11.01
N PHE A 157 15.91 -14.68 10.33
CA PHE A 157 15.25 -15.94 10.00
C PHE A 157 15.98 -16.76 8.92
N ILE A 158 16.61 -16.10 7.94
CA ILE A 158 17.50 -16.78 6.99
C ILE A 158 18.68 -17.40 7.73
N LEU A 159 19.34 -16.64 8.62
CA LEU A 159 20.44 -17.14 9.44
C LEU A 159 19.98 -18.26 10.38
N TYR A 160 18.78 -18.15 10.96
CA TYR A 160 18.17 -19.21 11.76
C TYR A 160 17.98 -20.49 10.94
N GLY A 161 17.46 -20.37 9.70
CA GLY A 161 17.32 -21.48 8.76
C GLY A 161 18.66 -22.19 8.48
N LEU A 162 19.74 -21.43 8.30
CA LEU A 162 21.09 -21.95 8.05
C LEU A 162 21.71 -22.58 9.30
N PHE A 163 21.68 -21.86 10.43
CA PHE A 163 22.43 -22.19 11.65
C PHE A 163 21.59 -22.88 12.73
N GLY A 164 20.37 -23.31 12.43
CA GLY A 164 19.47 -23.97 13.37
C GLY A 164 20.06 -25.20 14.06
N LYS A 165 21.01 -25.89 13.41
CA LYS A 165 21.74 -27.03 13.98
C LYS A 165 22.64 -26.63 15.16
N ASN A 166 23.12 -25.39 15.17
CA ASN A 166 24.01 -24.86 16.21
C ASN A 166 23.24 -24.24 17.39
N ILE A 167 21.91 -24.13 17.30
CA ILE A 167 21.08 -23.52 18.33
C ILE A 167 20.71 -24.60 19.36
N PRO A 168 20.97 -24.38 20.66
CA PRO A 168 20.61 -25.34 21.70
C PRO A 168 19.13 -25.25 22.12
N GLY A 169 18.62 -26.34 22.70
CA GLY A 169 17.30 -26.38 23.33
C GLY A 169 16.15 -26.51 22.33
N MET A 170 14.99 -25.98 22.70
CA MET A 170 13.74 -26.18 21.94
C MET A 170 13.70 -25.51 20.55
N PHE A 171 14.63 -24.58 20.29
CA PHE A 171 14.74 -23.88 19.00
C PHE A 171 15.72 -24.57 18.03
N ALA A 172 16.29 -25.72 18.41
CA ALA A 172 17.16 -26.49 17.54
C ALA A 172 16.37 -27.14 16.39
N HIS A 173 16.92 -27.12 15.18
CA HIS A 173 16.45 -27.95 14.06
C HIS A 173 17.62 -28.44 13.21
N ARG A 174 17.37 -29.31 12.23
CA ARG A 174 18.42 -29.93 11.41
C ARG A 174 19.35 -28.96 10.65
N GLY A 175 19.00 -27.67 10.57
CA GLY A 175 19.58 -26.71 9.62
C GLY A 175 19.16 -27.00 8.18
N TYR A 176 19.28 -25.99 7.32
CA TYR A 176 19.05 -26.10 5.88
C TYR A 176 20.27 -25.54 5.14
N ASP A 177 20.67 -26.20 4.06
CA ASP A 177 21.68 -25.65 3.16
C ASP A 177 21.09 -24.50 2.34
N TRP A 178 21.95 -23.61 1.83
CA TRP A 178 21.53 -22.45 1.04
C TRP A 178 20.67 -22.87 -0.17
N ASP A 179 21.03 -23.97 -0.82
CA ASP A 179 20.30 -24.57 -1.94
C ASP A 179 18.84 -24.89 -1.57
N SER A 180 18.62 -25.46 -0.39
CA SER A 180 17.27 -25.77 0.10
C SER A 180 16.47 -24.50 0.39
N LEU A 181 17.12 -23.48 0.97
CA LEU A 181 16.47 -22.19 1.25
C LEU A 181 16.13 -21.45 -0.05
N VAL A 182 17.04 -21.42 -1.03
CA VAL A 182 16.77 -20.79 -2.33
C VAL A 182 15.66 -21.51 -3.06
N ASN A 183 15.60 -22.84 -3.03
CA ASN A 183 14.47 -23.58 -3.57
C ASN A 183 13.14 -23.12 -2.96
N GLN A 184 13.10 -23.00 -1.62
CA GLN A 184 11.92 -22.53 -0.90
C GLN A 184 11.56 -21.08 -1.26
N PHE A 185 12.54 -20.18 -1.39
CA PHE A 185 12.28 -18.77 -1.65
C PHE A 185 11.89 -18.48 -3.10
N PHE A 186 12.50 -19.16 -4.07
CA PHE A 186 12.42 -18.84 -5.49
C PHE A 186 11.52 -19.79 -6.30
N ILE A 187 11.59 -21.09 -6.06
CA ILE A 187 10.84 -22.08 -6.85
C ILE A 187 9.50 -22.40 -6.21
N SER A 188 9.47 -22.55 -4.88
CA SER A 188 8.24 -22.83 -4.15
C SER A 188 7.29 -21.62 -4.14
N THR A 189 5.99 -21.91 -4.13
CA THR A 189 4.92 -20.92 -3.94
C THR A 189 4.63 -20.60 -2.48
N ASP A 190 5.45 -21.09 -1.56
CA ASP A 190 5.40 -20.82 -0.12
C ASP A 190 6.52 -19.86 0.34
N GLY A 191 7.36 -19.39 -0.59
CA GLY A 191 8.42 -18.41 -0.37
C GLY A 191 8.06 -17.01 -0.83
N ILE A 192 8.97 -16.36 -1.57
CA ILE A 192 8.76 -14.99 -2.08
C ILE A 192 7.54 -14.93 -2.99
N TYR A 193 7.30 -15.97 -3.78
CA TYR A 193 6.10 -16.09 -4.62
C TYR A 193 4.90 -16.68 -3.86
N GLY A 194 4.82 -16.38 -2.56
CA GLY A 194 3.78 -16.76 -1.62
C GLY A 194 2.37 -16.37 -2.00
N THR A 195 1.42 -16.77 -1.16
CA THR A 195 0.02 -16.33 -1.25
C THR A 195 -0.10 -14.81 -1.12
N SER A 196 0.73 -14.16 -0.29
CA SER A 196 0.78 -12.70 -0.15
C SER A 196 1.06 -11.97 -1.47
N VAL A 197 2.08 -12.41 -2.21
CA VAL A 197 2.35 -11.88 -3.56
C VAL A 197 1.23 -12.22 -4.53
N GLY A 198 0.62 -13.40 -4.39
CA GLY A 198 -0.58 -13.77 -5.16
C GLY A 198 -1.74 -12.81 -4.95
N VAL A 199 -2.08 -12.50 -3.70
CA VAL A 199 -3.12 -11.53 -3.35
C VAL A 199 -2.77 -10.13 -3.87
N ALA A 200 -1.50 -9.74 -3.73
CA ALA A 200 -1.01 -8.46 -4.25
C ALA A 200 -1.18 -8.32 -5.77
N ALA A 201 -0.75 -9.33 -6.52
CA ALA A 201 -0.78 -9.36 -7.97
C ALA A 201 -2.20 -9.43 -8.55
N SER A 202 -3.12 -10.09 -7.85
CA SER A 202 -4.49 -10.34 -8.34
C SER A 202 -5.52 -9.33 -7.87
N TYR A 203 -5.38 -8.76 -6.67
CA TYR A 203 -6.41 -7.87 -6.09
C TYR A 203 -5.86 -6.51 -5.71
N ILE A 204 -4.79 -6.47 -4.89
CA ILE A 204 -4.30 -5.23 -4.28
C ILE A 204 -3.88 -4.23 -5.33
N PHE A 205 -3.10 -4.67 -6.32
CA PHE A 205 -2.61 -3.79 -7.36
C PHE A 205 -3.76 -3.10 -8.10
N LEU A 206 -4.82 -3.84 -8.46
CA LEU A 206 -5.97 -3.28 -9.18
C LEU A 206 -6.80 -2.34 -8.32
N PHE A 207 -6.99 -2.66 -7.03
CA PHE A 207 -7.69 -1.78 -6.11
C PHE A 207 -6.94 -0.47 -5.86
N ILE A 208 -5.62 -0.52 -5.70
CA ILE A 208 -4.79 0.69 -5.58
C ILE A 208 -4.82 1.49 -6.89
N LEU A 209 -4.68 0.83 -8.05
CA LEU A 209 -4.72 1.49 -9.35
C LEU A 209 -6.08 2.18 -9.57
N PHE A 210 -7.17 1.47 -9.32
CA PHE A 210 -8.51 2.03 -9.41
C PHE A 210 -8.70 3.17 -8.42
N GLY A 211 -8.26 3.00 -7.17
CA GLY A 211 -8.36 4.03 -6.14
C GLY A 211 -7.62 5.32 -6.52
N GLU A 212 -6.41 5.22 -7.06
CA GLU A 212 -5.66 6.40 -7.54
C GLU A 212 -6.32 7.04 -8.76
N VAL A 213 -6.82 6.27 -9.73
CA VAL A 213 -7.58 6.80 -10.87
C VAL A 213 -8.82 7.56 -10.39
N MET A 214 -9.59 6.98 -9.47
CA MET A 214 -10.78 7.62 -8.91
C MET A 214 -10.43 8.90 -8.14
N ASN A 215 -9.35 8.88 -7.36
CA ASN A 215 -8.87 10.06 -6.64
C ASN A 215 -8.53 11.20 -7.62
N ARG A 216 -7.84 10.89 -8.72
CA ARG A 216 -7.49 11.85 -9.79
C ARG A 216 -8.71 12.37 -10.56
N CYS A 217 -9.78 11.59 -10.66
CA CYS A 217 -11.05 12.03 -11.25
C CYS A 217 -11.85 13.01 -10.36
N GLY A 218 -11.32 13.44 -9.21
CA GLY A 218 -11.96 14.41 -8.32
C GLY A 218 -12.92 13.78 -7.31
N MET A 219 -12.86 12.45 -7.13
CA MET A 219 -13.81 11.74 -6.27
C MET A 219 -13.72 12.15 -4.79
N GLY A 220 -12.56 12.63 -4.33
CA GLY A 220 -12.43 13.13 -2.95
C GLY A 220 -13.32 14.35 -2.66
N LYS A 221 -13.42 15.30 -3.61
CA LYS A 221 -14.36 16.41 -3.50
C LYS A 221 -15.80 15.91 -3.54
N PHE A 222 -16.11 15.02 -4.49
CA PHE A 222 -17.43 14.41 -4.61
C PHE A 222 -17.90 13.72 -3.32
N PHE A 223 -17.04 12.98 -2.63
CA PHE A 223 -17.40 12.35 -1.35
C PHE A 223 -17.57 13.33 -0.21
N ASN A 224 -16.78 14.41 -0.16
CA ASN A 224 -17.00 15.49 0.79
C ASN A 224 -18.36 16.15 0.55
N ASP A 225 -18.72 16.42 -0.71
CA ASP A 225 -20.00 17.03 -1.08
C ASP A 225 -21.18 16.10 -0.74
N ILE A 226 -21.04 14.79 -0.97
CA ILE A 226 -22.03 13.80 -0.51
C ILE A 226 -22.15 13.80 1.01
N ALA A 227 -21.03 13.81 1.73
CA ALA A 227 -21.06 13.80 3.19
C ALA A 227 -21.73 15.06 3.75
N LEU A 228 -21.46 16.24 3.14
CA LEU A 228 -22.12 17.51 3.43
C LEU A 228 -23.63 17.41 3.18
N ALA A 229 -24.05 16.89 2.03
CA ALA A 229 -25.47 16.72 1.71
C ALA A 229 -26.19 15.76 2.67
N LEU A 230 -25.54 14.66 3.08
CA LEU A 230 -26.13 13.66 3.97
C LEU A 230 -26.24 14.11 5.42
N ALA A 231 -25.24 14.85 5.93
CA ALA A 231 -25.10 15.07 7.36
C ALA A 231 -24.85 16.52 7.77
N GLY A 232 -24.47 17.41 6.85
CA GLY A 232 -24.01 18.77 7.15
C GLY A 232 -25.05 19.63 7.88
N GLY A 233 -26.32 19.54 7.48
CA GLY A 233 -27.42 20.26 8.13
C GLY A 233 -27.94 19.61 9.43
N SER A 234 -27.50 18.40 9.75
CA SER A 234 -27.94 17.72 10.97
C SER A 234 -27.23 18.27 12.21
N MET A 235 -27.78 18.04 13.39
CA MET A 235 -27.10 18.40 14.65
C MET A 235 -25.71 17.74 14.72
N GLY A 236 -24.69 18.56 14.97
CA GLY A 236 -23.29 18.17 14.92
C GLY A 236 -22.75 17.91 13.50
N GLY A 237 -23.42 18.41 12.47
CA GLY A 237 -23.22 18.05 11.07
C GLY A 237 -21.77 18.05 10.59
N PRO A 238 -20.97 19.11 10.80
CA PRO A 238 -19.56 19.14 10.40
C PRO A 238 -18.72 17.94 10.87
N ALA A 239 -18.97 17.45 12.08
CA ALA A 239 -18.24 16.31 12.61
C ALA A 239 -18.74 14.99 12.02
N LYS A 240 -20.05 14.87 11.71
CA LYS A 240 -20.57 13.71 10.97
C LYS A 240 -20.07 13.68 9.53
N VAL A 241 -19.97 14.85 8.88
CA VAL A 241 -19.36 15.03 7.56
C VAL A 241 -17.92 14.51 7.59
N ALA A 242 -17.14 14.90 8.60
CA ALA A 242 -15.77 14.41 8.78
C ALA A 242 -15.70 12.88 8.84
N VAL A 243 -16.61 12.27 9.61
CA VAL A 243 -16.65 10.81 9.80
C VAL A 243 -17.03 10.08 8.51
N ILE A 244 -18.07 10.54 7.82
CA ILE A 244 -18.57 9.92 6.58
C ILE A 244 -17.55 10.09 5.44
N ALA A 245 -17.01 11.29 5.25
CA ALA A 245 -16.01 11.58 4.22
C ALA A 245 -14.72 10.78 4.46
N SER A 246 -14.24 10.70 5.71
CA SER A 246 -13.07 9.89 6.06
C SER A 246 -13.31 8.40 5.80
N GLY A 247 -14.53 7.92 6.01
CA GLY A 247 -14.94 6.56 5.63
C GLY A 247 -14.80 6.34 4.13
N PHE A 248 -15.45 7.16 3.31
CA PHE A 248 -15.39 7.01 1.84
C PHE A 248 -13.98 7.13 1.28
N LEU A 249 -13.17 8.08 1.75
CA LEU A 249 -11.80 8.23 1.29
C LEU A 249 -10.89 7.12 1.83
N GLY A 250 -11.11 6.70 3.07
CA GLY A 250 -10.32 5.66 3.72
C GLY A 250 -10.52 4.28 3.12
N SER A 251 -11.75 3.97 2.68
CA SER A 251 -12.03 2.71 2.00
C SER A 251 -11.30 2.55 0.67
N ILE A 252 -10.87 3.67 0.08
CA ILE A 252 -10.19 3.73 -1.21
C ILE A 252 -8.66 3.73 -1.04
N ASN A 253 -8.14 4.58 -0.16
CA ASN A 253 -6.69 4.73 -0.03
C ASN A 253 -6.06 3.85 1.06
N GLY A 254 -6.83 3.32 2.01
CA GLY A 254 -6.34 2.47 3.09
C GLY A 254 -5.34 3.15 4.04
N SER A 255 -5.15 4.46 3.94
CA SER A 255 -4.08 5.21 4.60
C SER A 255 -4.65 6.26 5.55
N ALA A 256 -4.42 6.07 6.84
CA ALA A 256 -4.85 7.01 7.87
C ALA A 256 -4.19 8.39 7.71
N ILE A 257 -2.91 8.44 7.32
CA ILE A 257 -2.17 9.70 7.12
C ILE A 257 -2.73 10.46 5.92
N ALA A 258 -2.92 9.77 4.79
CA ALA A 258 -3.48 10.38 3.59
C ALA A 258 -4.90 10.91 3.82
N ASN A 259 -5.72 10.16 4.56
CA ASN A 259 -7.05 10.60 4.97
C ASN A 259 -6.99 11.89 5.78
N VAL A 260 -6.26 11.93 6.91
CA VAL A 260 -6.19 13.14 7.76
C VAL A 260 -5.72 14.37 6.98
N VAL A 261 -4.78 14.20 6.04
CA VAL A 261 -4.30 15.31 5.20
C VAL A 261 -5.36 15.77 4.20
N THR A 262 -6.17 14.85 3.68
CA THR A 262 -7.20 15.14 2.68
C THR A 262 -8.48 15.67 3.31
N THR A 263 -9.10 14.94 4.24
CA THR A 263 -10.35 15.32 4.91
C THR A 263 -10.10 16.34 6.02
N GLY A 264 -9.11 16.10 6.87
CA GLY A 264 -8.83 16.91 8.06
C GLY A 264 -8.49 18.37 7.78
N THR A 265 -7.88 18.66 6.62
CA THR A 265 -7.59 20.04 6.20
C THR A 265 -8.86 20.87 5.99
N PHE A 266 -9.98 20.23 5.65
CA PHE A 266 -11.28 20.88 5.49
C PHE A 266 -12.17 20.73 6.73
N THR A 267 -12.25 19.52 7.29
CA THR A 267 -13.21 19.16 8.34
C THR A 267 -12.85 19.74 9.71
N ILE A 268 -11.56 19.79 10.08
CA ILE A 268 -11.13 20.34 11.37
C ILE A 268 -11.45 21.83 11.49
N PRO A 269 -11.11 22.70 10.50
CA PRO A 269 -11.55 24.09 10.52
C PRO A 269 -13.07 24.24 10.59
N LEU A 270 -13.81 23.42 9.83
CA LEU A 270 -15.27 23.46 9.78
C LEU A 270 -15.91 23.11 11.14
N MET A 271 -15.45 22.04 11.79
CA MET A 271 -15.86 21.66 13.15
C MET A 271 -15.56 22.77 14.16
N LYS A 272 -14.38 23.40 14.07
CA LYS A 272 -14.03 24.50 14.98
C LYS A 272 -14.90 25.73 14.79
N LYS A 273 -15.27 26.07 13.55
CA LYS A 273 -16.16 27.20 13.24
C LYS A 273 -17.55 27.01 13.84
N THR A 274 -18.04 25.78 13.92
CA THR A 274 -19.35 25.46 14.51
C THR A 274 -19.31 25.21 16.02
N GLY A 275 -18.17 25.42 16.69
CA GLY A 275 -18.07 25.42 18.14
C GLY A 275 -17.47 24.15 18.77
N TYR A 276 -17.02 23.17 17.97
CA TYR A 276 -16.25 22.05 18.53
C TYR A 276 -14.89 22.52 19.06
N SER A 277 -14.43 21.92 20.15
CA SER A 277 -13.08 22.18 20.68
C SER A 277 -12.01 21.67 19.71
N LYS A 278 -10.82 22.27 19.75
CA LYS A 278 -9.70 21.89 18.88
C LYS A 278 -9.31 20.42 19.07
N GLU A 279 -9.32 19.98 20.32
CA GLU A 279 -8.97 18.62 20.74
C GLU A 279 -10.01 17.61 20.26
N PHE A 280 -11.30 17.93 20.40
CA PHE A 280 -12.36 17.04 19.92
C PHE A 280 -12.39 16.94 18.40
N ALA A 281 -12.22 18.07 17.68
CA ALA A 281 -12.15 18.07 16.23
C ALA A 281 -10.98 17.20 15.72
N GLY A 282 -9.79 17.34 16.34
CA GLY A 282 -8.65 16.48 16.03
C GLY A 282 -8.89 15.01 16.35
N ALA A 283 -9.54 14.71 17.48
CA ALA A 283 -9.85 13.34 17.88
C ALA A 283 -10.86 12.66 16.94
N VAL A 284 -11.91 13.37 16.52
CA VAL A 284 -12.90 12.86 15.55
C VAL A 284 -12.20 12.53 14.24
N GLU A 285 -11.43 13.47 13.70
CA GLU A 285 -10.73 13.30 12.43
C GLU A 285 -9.72 12.14 12.48
N ALA A 286 -8.91 12.07 13.54
CA ALA A 286 -7.94 11.00 13.72
C ALA A 286 -8.62 9.62 13.82
N THR A 287 -9.69 9.52 14.62
CA THR A 287 -10.42 8.26 14.83
C THR A 287 -11.14 7.81 13.56
N ALA A 288 -11.78 8.73 12.85
CA ALA A 288 -12.47 8.44 11.60
C ALA A 288 -11.50 8.06 10.47
N SER A 289 -10.34 8.71 10.41
CA SER A 289 -9.30 8.43 9.41
C SER A 289 -8.64 7.06 9.62
N VAL A 290 -8.34 6.69 10.88
CA VAL A 290 -7.82 5.36 11.22
C VAL A 290 -8.83 4.25 10.86
N GLY A 291 -10.13 4.51 10.98
CA GLY A 291 -11.19 3.59 10.55
C GLY A 291 -11.09 3.16 9.08
N GLY A 292 -10.48 3.99 8.22
CA GLY A 292 -10.27 3.67 6.81
C GLY A 292 -9.43 2.41 6.60
N GLN A 293 -8.55 2.09 7.57
CA GLN A 293 -7.70 0.90 7.50
C GLN A 293 -8.47 -0.42 7.68
N ILE A 294 -9.71 -0.38 8.17
CA ILE A 294 -10.57 -1.58 8.31
C ILE A 294 -11.77 -1.55 7.38
N LEU A 295 -12.06 -0.43 6.72
CA LEU A 295 -13.22 -0.27 5.86
C LEU A 295 -12.90 -0.79 4.45
N PRO A 296 -13.62 -1.80 3.94
CA PRO A 296 -13.43 -2.29 2.58
C PRO A 296 -13.81 -1.25 1.51
N PRO A 297 -13.28 -1.32 0.27
CA PRO A 297 -12.65 -2.51 -0.33
C PRO A 297 -11.12 -2.57 -0.28
N VAL A 298 -10.39 -1.48 -0.02
CA VAL A 298 -8.91 -1.49 -0.07
C VAL A 298 -8.30 -1.82 1.29
N MET A 299 -8.84 -1.23 2.37
CA MET A 299 -8.36 -1.44 3.75
C MET A 299 -6.85 -1.13 3.91
N GLY A 300 -6.34 -1.26 5.13
CA GLY A 300 -4.92 -1.10 5.44
C GLY A 300 -4.12 -2.39 5.20
N ALA A 301 -2.79 -2.26 5.20
CA ALA A 301 -1.86 -3.35 4.91
C ALA A 301 -2.06 -4.61 5.77
N ALA A 302 -2.54 -4.44 7.01
CA ALA A 302 -2.81 -5.53 7.95
C ALA A 302 -3.88 -6.52 7.43
N ALA A 303 -4.84 -6.07 6.62
CA ALA A 303 -5.86 -6.94 6.04
C ALA A 303 -5.25 -7.96 5.07
N PHE A 304 -4.18 -7.59 4.37
CA PHE A 304 -3.47 -8.47 3.44
C PHE A 304 -2.64 -9.50 4.19
N ILE A 305 -1.94 -9.09 5.26
CA ILE A 305 -1.21 -10.01 6.15
C ILE A 305 -2.18 -11.03 6.76
N MET A 306 -3.38 -10.60 7.13
CA MET A 306 -4.42 -11.48 7.66
C MET A 306 -4.89 -12.52 6.63
N ALA A 307 -5.04 -12.15 5.34
CA ALA A 307 -5.40 -13.08 4.27
C ALA A 307 -4.37 -14.22 4.16
N GLU A 308 -3.09 -13.85 4.25
CA GLU A 308 -1.98 -14.80 4.24
C GLU A 308 -1.98 -15.69 5.48
N MET A 309 -1.98 -15.12 6.69
CA MET A 309 -1.86 -15.88 7.94
C MET A 309 -2.99 -16.90 8.12
N ILE A 310 -4.22 -16.56 7.70
CA ILE A 310 -5.40 -17.41 7.86
C ILE A 310 -5.60 -18.30 6.61
N GLY A 311 -4.93 -18.02 5.50
CA GLY A 311 -5.03 -18.79 4.26
C GLY A 311 -6.39 -18.67 3.56
N ILE A 312 -7.10 -17.55 3.75
CA ILE A 312 -8.39 -17.28 3.09
C ILE A 312 -8.26 -16.16 2.07
N SER A 313 -9.11 -16.17 1.04
CA SER A 313 -9.06 -15.13 0.00
C SER A 313 -9.38 -13.74 0.56
N TYR A 314 -8.72 -12.72 0.01
CA TYR A 314 -8.95 -11.32 0.40
C TYR A 314 -10.41 -10.90 0.27
N SER A 315 -11.12 -11.39 -0.75
CA SER A 315 -12.56 -11.14 -0.92
C SER A 315 -13.39 -11.63 0.26
N ARG A 316 -13.01 -12.74 0.92
CA ARG A 316 -13.70 -13.18 2.15
C ARG A 316 -13.40 -12.24 3.31
N ILE A 317 -12.17 -11.76 3.43
CA ILE A 317 -11.80 -10.78 4.46
C ILE A 317 -12.61 -9.49 4.31
N ILE A 318 -12.77 -8.99 3.07
CA ILE A 318 -13.63 -7.82 2.80
C ILE A 318 -15.04 -8.02 3.38
N VAL A 319 -15.67 -9.17 3.11
CA VAL A 319 -17.02 -9.46 3.59
C VAL A 319 -17.06 -9.53 5.11
N TYR A 320 -16.06 -10.16 5.73
CA TYR A 320 -15.97 -10.26 7.20
C TYR A 320 -15.69 -8.92 7.86
N ALA A 321 -14.90 -8.05 7.24
CA ALA A 321 -14.53 -6.73 7.75
C ALA A 321 -15.67 -5.70 7.62
N ALA A 322 -16.63 -5.91 6.72
CA ALA A 322 -17.74 -4.98 6.51
C ALA A 322 -18.55 -4.70 7.79
N ILE A 323 -18.91 -5.74 8.55
CA ILE A 323 -19.70 -5.59 9.78
C ILE A 323 -18.93 -4.80 10.86
N PRO A 324 -17.69 -5.20 11.25
CA PRO A 324 -16.89 -4.43 12.20
C PRO A 324 -16.65 -2.99 11.76
N ALA A 325 -16.39 -2.75 10.47
CA ALA A 325 -16.14 -1.41 9.96
C ALA A 325 -17.39 -0.53 10.06
N ILE A 326 -18.57 -1.04 9.69
CA ILE A 326 -19.83 -0.31 9.85
C ILE A 326 -20.08 0.02 11.31
N LEU A 327 -19.93 -0.95 12.22
CA LEU A 327 -20.12 -0.73 13.66
C LEU A 327 -19.15 0.32 14.21
N TYR A 328 -17.90 0.32 13.75
CA TYR A 328 -16.90 1.32 14.10
C TYR A 328 -17.36 2.74 13.72
N TYR A 329 -17.75 2.96 12.46
CA TYR A 329 -18.20 4.26 11.98
C TYR A 329 -19.52 4.72 12.62
N VAL A 330 -20.47 3.78 12.81
CA VAL A 330 -21.72 4.05 13.54
C VAL A 330 -21.42 4.49 14.97
N GLY A 331 -20.50 3.83 15.66
CA GLY A 331 -20.08 4.20 17.00
C GLY A 331 -19.52 5.64 17.07
N ILE A 332 -18.71 6.04 16.09
CA ILE A 332 -18.18 7.41 16.01
C ILE A 332 -19.30 8.41 15.73
N ILE A 333 -20.20 8.12 14.78
CA ILE A 333 -21.35 8.99 14.46
C ILE A 333 -22.23 9.20 15.70
N ILE A 334 -22.52 8.14 16.45
CA ILE A 334 -23.29 8.23 17.70
C ILE A 334 -22.56 9.12 18.70
N GLN A 335 -21.27 8.90 18.93
CA GLN A 335 -20.50 9.69 19.89
C GLN A 335 -20.42 11.18 19.51
N VAL A 336 -20.25 11.47 18.23
CA VAL A 336 -20.30 12.84 17.70
C VAL A 336 -21.68 13.45 17.92
N HIS A 337 -22.74 12.70 17.63
CA HIS A 337 -24.12 13.17 17.80
C HIS A 337 -24.45 13.46 19.28
N LEU A 338 -24.09 12.57 20.19
CA LEU A 338 -24.28 12.77 21.63
C LEU A 338 -23.46 13.95 22.16
N ARG A 339 -22.24 14.16 21.62
CA ARG A 339 -21.44 15.35 21.96
C ARG A 339 -22.10 16.63 21.49
N ALA A 340 -22.65 16.64 20.28
CA ALA A 340 -23.35 17.78 19.72
C ALA A 340 -24.60 18.12 20.54
N LEU A 341 -25.40 17.12 20.93
CA LEU A 341 -26.56 17.28 21.83
C LEU A 341 -26.15 17.91 23.17
N LYS A 342 -25.08 17.39 23.80
CA LYS A 342 -24.59 17.90 25.10
C LYS A 342 -24.09 19.35 25.03
N LYS A 343 -23.64 19.79 23.86
CA LYS A 343 -23.02 21.11 23.65
C LYS A 343 -23.88 22.06 22.82
N ASP A 344 -25.10 21.64 22.48
CA ASP A 344 -26.04 22.36 21.63
C ASP A 344 -25.42 22.85 20.32
N LEU A 345 -24.69 21.95 19.64
CA LEU A 345 -23.99 22.25 18.39
C LEU A 345 -24.88 21.93 17.19
N HIS A 346 -25.30 22.97 16.48
CA HIS A 346 -26.16 22.83 15.30
C HIS A 346 -25.38 22.51 14.02
N GLY A 347 -26.12 22.08 13.00
CA GLY A 347 -25.60 21.86 11.66
C GLY A 347 -25.36 23.17 10.90
N ILE A 348 -24.81 23.04 9.71
CA ILE A 348 -24.60 24.15 8.79
C ILE A 348 -25.96 24.56 8.17
N PRO A 349 -26.30 25.86 8.09
CA PRO A 349 -27.50 26.33 7.40
C PRO A 349 -27.54 25.83 5.94
N LYS A 350 -28.74 25.60 5.40
CA LYS A 350 -28.89 25.06 4.03
C LYS A 350 -28.31 25.98 2.96
N GLU A 351 -28.17 27.26 3.25
CA GLU A 351 -27.61 28.29 2.38
C GLU A 351 -26.08 28.20 2.29
N GLU A 352 -25.43 27.50 3.22
CA GLU A 352 -23.98 27.32 3.32
C GLU A 352 -23.54 25.86 3.02
N LEU A 353 -24.48 24.97 2.66
CA LEU A 353 -24.26 23.59 2.20
C LEU A 353 -24.22 23.54 0.68
#